data_AF-A0A482VI11-F1
#
_entry.id   AF-A0A482VI11-F1
#
_cell.length_a   1.000
_cell.length_b   1.000
_cell.length_c   1.000
_cell.angle_alpha   90.00
_cell.angle_beta   90.00
_cell.angle_gamma   90.00
#
_symmetry.space_group_name_H-M   'P 1'
#
loop_
_entity.id
_entity.type
_entity.pdbx_description
1 polymer ?
#
loop_
_entity_poly.entity_id
_entity_poly.type
_entity_poly.pdbx_seq_one_letter_code
_entity_poly.pdbx_strand_id
1 'polypeptide(L)'
;MALIIIVLIIILTICYTIRQNKKYSKLPPGSWNLPIVGHLRWLNPKAPYLSTSLSKKFVPIYGLYLGGIYTVVVFDVKLVKKLFSKDITSAFLIQAYIAAKNKNKDTKKVIFYSDQQFYHVLNYVFGAGLDGSLHTLIWYLLYTVLHQEVQILQGNLPSLNDVSLLPYLRASIAEAQRIRTTAPLGIPHAALGDTEIEGFKVPDGTMIIALQWAIHMDAEIWHQPEMFKPERFIDDEGHFHTPESFVPFLTGECFQNVEFRNLFLFLGERIGDEI
;
A
#
# COMPACT_ATOMS: atom_id res chain seq x y z
N MET A 1 -1.42 -22.67 53.43
CA MET A 1 -0.38 -22.75 52.38
C MET A 1 -0.98 -22.60 50.98
N ALA A 2 -1.78 -23.56 50.48
CA ALA A 2 -2.35 -23.50 49.12
C ALA A 2 -3.23 -22.26 48.84
N LEU A 3 -4.09 -21.86 49.79
CA LEU A 3 -4.96 -20.69 49.62
C LEU A 3 -4.18 -19.37 49.49
N ILE A 4 -3.06 -19.25 50.22
CA ILE A 4 -2.17 -18.08 50.19
C ILE A 4 -1.46 -17.98 48.84
N ILE A 5 -1.01 -19.11 48.28
CA ILE A 5 -0.37 -19.18 46.97
C ILE A 5 -1.36 -18.78 45.86
N ILE A 6 -2.61 -19.26 45.91
CA ILE A 6 -3.65 -18.91 44.94
C ILE A 6 -3.95 -17.40 44.97
N VAL A 7 -4.10 -16.81 46.16
CA VAL A 7 -4.32 -15.36 46.31
C VAL A 7 -3.14 -14.55 45.78
N LEU A 8 -1.90 -14.98 46.02
CA LEU A 8 -0.70 -14.33 45.48
C LEU A 8 -0.64 -14.39 43.95
N ILE A 9 -0.99 -15.52 43.34
CA ILE A 9 -1.06 -15.66 41.88
C ILE A 9 -2.13 -14.73 41.30
N ILE A 10 -3.30 -14.63 41.94
CA ILE A 10 -4.39 -13.72 41.53
C ILE A 10 -3.94 -12.25 41.64
N ILE A 11 -3.29 -11.86 42.73
CA ILE A 11 -2.78 -10.49 42.90
C ILE A 11 -1.70 -10.18 41.85
N LEU A 12 -0.78 -11.12 41.59
CA LEU A 12 0.27 -10.94 40.58
C LEU A 12 -0.33 -10.84 39.17
N THR A 13 -1.34 -11.65 38.85
CA THR A 13 -2.04 -11.55 37.56
C THR A 13 -2.84 -10.25 37.45
N ILE A 14 -3.54 -9.81 38.50
CA ILE A 14 -4.24 -8.52 38.51
C ILE A 14 -3.25 -7.36 38.34
N CYS A 15 -2.15 -7.34 39.10
CA CYS A 15 -1.10 -6.33 38.99
C CYS A 15 -0.45 -6.33 37.60
N TYR A 16 -0.20 -7.53 37.05
CA TYR A 16 0.30 -7.69 35.68
C TYR A 16 -0.69 -7.13 34.66
N THR A 17 -1.98 -7.48 34.77
CA THR A 17 -3.05 -6.97 33.89
C THR A 17 -3.21 -5.46 34.00
N ILE A 18 -3.19 -4.87 35.20
CA ILE A 18 -3.27 -3.41 35.39
C ILE A 18 -2.05 -2.70 34.77
N ARG A 19 -0.84 -3.24 34.97
CA ARG A 19 0.38 -2.70 34.36
C ARG A 19 0.32 -2.78 32.84
N GLN A 20 -0.13 -3.91 32.30
CA GLN A 20 -0.31 -4.09 30.88
C GLN A 20 -1.38 -3.13 30.34
N ASN A 21 -2.53 -2.99 30.99
CA ASN A 21 -3.59 -2.07 30.56
C ASN A 21 -3.09 -0.62 30.51
N LYS A 22 -2.30 -0.17 31.51
CA LYS A 22 -1.68 1.16 31.48
C LYS A 22 -0.67 1.30 30.33
N LYS A 23 0.12 0.28 30.03
CA LYS A 23 1.06 0.28 28.89
C LYS A 23 0.32 0.33 27.55
N TYR A 24 -0.73 -0.46 27.39
CA TYR A 24 -1.53 -0.54 26.16
C TYR A 24 -2.50 0.64 25.98
N SER A 25 -2.87 1.37 27.05
CA SER A 25 -3.77 2.53 26.95
C SER A 25 -3.26 3.69 26.10
N LYS A 26 -1.93 3.77 25.89
CA LYS A 26 -1.29 4.80 25.05
C LYS A 26 -0.90 4.29 23.68
N LEU A 27 -1.02 2.99 23.45
CA LEU A 27 -0.76 2.38 22.14
C LEU A 27 -2.03 2.50 21.30
N PRO A 28 -1.89 2.47 19.96
CA PRO A 28 -3.03 2.34 19.07
C PRO A 28 -3.99 1.22 19.51
N PRO A 29 -5.31 1.42 19.37
CA PRO A 29 -6.30 0.44 19.82
C PRO A 29 -6.07 -0.89 19.10
N GLY A 30 -6.13 -1.98 19.86
CA GLY A 30 -5.90 -3.33 19.37
C GLY A 30 -6.77 -4.32 20.12
N SER A 31 -7.11 -5.44 19.47
CA SER A 31 -7.76 -6.54 20.18
C SER A 31 -6.80 -7.21 21.18
N TRP A 32 -7.31 -8.10 22.00
CA TRP A 32 -6.47 -8.89 22.91
C TRP A 32 -5.48 -9.77 22.13
N ASN A 33 -4.27 -10.01 22.67
CA ASN A 33 -3.22 -10.82 22.04
C ASN A 33 -2.78 -12.01 22.90
N LEU A 34 -2.34 -13.09 22.24
CA LEU A 34 -1.72 -14.24 22.90
C LEU A 34 -0.19 -14.01 23.07
N PRO A 35 0.44 -14.57 24.12
CA PRO A 35 1.89 -14.58 24.23
C PRO A 35 2.52 -15.26 23.01
N ILE A 36 3.59 -14.66 22.45
CA ILE A 36 4.42 -15.17 21.33
C ILE A 36 3.72 -15.17 19.95
N VAL A 37 2.48 -15.65 19.86
CA VAL A 37 1.73 -15.75 18.59
C VAL A 37 1.18 -14.38 18.16
N GLY A 38 1.05 -13.44 19.09
CA GLY A 38 0.46 -12.14 18.82
C GLY A 38 -1.00 -12.29 18.38
N HIS A 39 -1.39 -11.55 17.35
CA HIS A 39 -2.74 -11.49 16.81
C HIS A 39 -3.02 -12.48 15.66
N LEU A 40 -2.05 -13.32 15.30
CA LEU A 40 -2.15 -14.20 14.12
C LEU A 40 -3.37 -15.13 14.15
N ARG A 41 -3.81 -15.58 15.33
CA ARG A 41 -5.00 -16.43 15.49
C ARG A 41 -6.30 -15.75 15.08
N TRP A 42 -6.38 -14.42 15.20
CA TRP A 42 -7.57 -13.65 14.85
C TRP A 42 -7.58 -13.19 13.40
N LEU A 43 -6.47 -13.37 12.67
CA LEU A 43 -6.42 -13.11 11.24
C LEU A 43 -6.98 -14.31 10.48
N ASN A 44 -7.94 -14.04 9.61
CA ASN A 44 -8.45 -15.01 8.66
C ASN A 44 -7.34 -15.35 7.67
N PRO A 45 -6.84 -16.60 7.63
CA PRO A 45 -5.72 -16.97 6.77
C PRO A 45 -6.08 -16.92 5.29
N LYS A 46 -7.37 -17.02 4.93
CA LYS A 46 -7.85 -16.93 3.53
C LYS A 46 -8.12 -15.50 3.10
N ALA A 47 -8.47 -14.62 4.03
CA ALA A 47 -8.83 -13.24 3.75
C ALA A 47 -8.34 -12.30 4.87
N PRO A 48 -7.02 -12.12 5.01
CA PRO A 48 -6.45 -11.34 6.12
C PRO A 48 -6.91 -9.86 6.09
N TYR A 49 -7.16 -9.32 4.91
CA TYR A 49 -7.68 -7.97 4.69
C TYR A 49 -9.11 -7.74 5.24
N LEU A 50 -9.91 -8.80 5.41
CA LEU A 50 -11.23 -8.70 6.07
C LEU A 50 -11.10 -8.65 7.58
N SER A 51 -10.01 -9.18 8.13
CA SER A 51 -9.81 -9.28 9.59
C SER A 51 -9.56 -7.91 10.23
N THR A 52 -9.03 -6.98 9.42
CA THR A 52 -8.84 -5.57 9.76
C THR A 52 -10.09 -4.72 9.51
N SER A 53 -11.13 -5.23 8.83
CA SER A 53 -12.38 -4.48 8.63
C SER A 53 -13.12 -4.20 9.94
N LEU A 54 -12.93 -5.04 10.97
CA LEU A 54 -13.50 -4.84 12.31
C LEU A 54 -12.99 -3.58 12.99
N SER A 55 -11.76 -3.14 12.70
CA SER A 55 -11.17 -1.94 13.33
C SER A 55 -11.54 -0.63 12.64
N LYS A 56 -11.97 -0.68 11.37
CA LYS A 56 -12.47 0.50 10.63
C LYS A 56 -13.58 1.25 11.36
N LYS A 57 -14.41 0.53 12.12
CA LYS A 57 -15.56 1.10 12.83
C LYS A 57 -15.21 2.07 13.96
N PHE A 58 -13.95 2.14 14.42
CA PHE A 58 -13.67 2.74 15.71
C PHE A 58 -12.60 3.84 15.75
N VAL A 59 -11.52 3.82 14.96
CA VAL A 59 -10.38 4.78 15.02
C VAL A 59 -9.65 4.79 13.67
N PRO A 60 -8.93 5.81 13.19
CA PRO A 60 -8.15 5.81 11.92
C PRO A 60 -6.88 4.93 11.86
N ILE A 61 -6.44 4.40 13.01
CA ILE A 61 -5.28 3.53 13.15
C ILE A 61 -5.59 2.34 14.05
N TYR A 62 -4.93 1.20 13.81
CA TYR A 62 -5.15 -0.03 14.55
C TYR A 62 -3.84 -0.74 14.88
N GLY A 63 -3.62 -1.08 16.15
CA GLY A 63 -2.44 -1.77 16.65
C GLY A 63 -2.65 -3.28 16.75
N LEU A 64 -1.70 -4.06 16.25
CA LEU A 64 -1.70 -5.51 16.39
C LEU A 64 -0.27 -6.07 16.41
N TYR A 65 -0.10 -7.28 16.92
CA TYR A 65 1.16 -8.01 16.92
C TYR A 65 1.14 -9.07 15.82
N LEU A 66 2.06 -8.97 14.87
CA LEU A 66 2.32 -10.03 13.90
C LEU A 66 3.48 -10.87 14.44
N GLY A 67 3.14 -11.93 15.17
CA GLY A 67 4.12 -12.69 15.96
C GLY A 67 4.76 -11.80 17.03
N GLY A 68 6.09 -11.65 16.97
CA GLY A 68 6.86 -10.81 17.90
C GLY A 68 6.94 -9.33 17.52
N ILE A 69 6.42 -8.93 16.36
CA ILE A 69 6.57 -7.57 15.84
C ILE A 69 5.29 -6.78 16.10
N TYR A 70 5.41 -5.68 16.85
CA TYR A 70 4.30 -4.74 17.01
C TYR A 70 4.08 -3.98 15.69
N THR A 71 2.84 -3.97 15.23
CA THR A 71 2.44 -3.47 13.92
C THR A 71 1.29 -2.49 14.07
N VAL A 72 1.42 -1.32 13.46
CA VAL A 72 0.37 -0.31 13.35
C VAL A 72 -0.13 -0.31 11.92
N VAL A 73 -1.43 -0.58 11.76
CA VAL A 73 -2.13 -0.54 10.49
C VAL A 73 -2.85 0.80 10.37
N VAL A 74 -2.58 1.51 9.28
CA VAL A 74 -3.15 2.81 8.94
C VAL A 74 -4.09 2.67 7.76
N PHE A 75 -5.25 3.31 7.83
CA PHE A 75 -6.29 3.25 6.80
C PHE A 75 -6.88 4.61 6.45
N ASP A 76 -6.49 5.67 7.15
CA ASP A 76 -6.84 7.03 6.76
C ASP A 76 -5.97 7.52 5.60
N VAL A 77 -6.59 7.99 4.52
CA VAL A 77 -5.92 8.46 3.30
C VAL A 77 -4.97 9.62 3.58
N LYS A 78 -5.40 10.60 4.39
CA LYS A 78 -4.62 11.80 4.69
C LYS A 78 -3.40 11.43 5.52
N LEU A 79 -3.58 10.50 6.46
CA LEU A 79 -2.49 9.99 7.28
C LEU A 79 -1.51 9.14 6.46
N VAL A 80 -2.00 8.28 5.55
CA VAL A 80 -1.13 7.54 4.61
C VAL A 80 -0.32 8.52 3.77
N LYS A 81 -0.94 9.55 3.17
CA LYS A 81 -0.19 10.55 2.41
C LYS A 81 0.86 11.23 3.29
N LYS A 82 0.51 11.67 4.50
CA LYS A 82 1.45 12.33 5.43
C LYS A 82 2.61 11.44 5.87
N LEU A 83 2.37 10.17 6.16
CA LEU A 83 3.39 9.24 6.65
C LEU A 83 4.32 8.77 5.52
N PHE A 84 3.80 8.67 4.29
CA PHE A 84 4.49 8.05 3.17
C PHE A 84 4.97 9.05 2.10
N SER A 85 4.70 10.36 2.21
CA SER A 85 4.95 11.40 1.19
C SER A 85 6.39 11.59 0.69
N LYS A 86 7.34 10.74 1.06
CA LYS A 86 8.69 10.73 0.50
C LYS A 86 8.66 9.97 -0.82
N ASP A 87 8.33 10.68 -1.89
CA ASP A 87 8.36 10.13 -3.25
C ASP A 87 9.78 9.72 -3.63
N ILE A 88 10.01 8.42 -3.80
CA ILE A 88 11.26 7.87 -4.30
C ILE A 88 10.97 7.21 -5.65
N THR A 89 11.21 7.92 -6.75
CA THR A 89 11.09 7.36 -8.11
C THR A 89 12.15 6.28 -8.35
N SER A 90 11.86 5.26 -9.17
CA SER A 90 12.83 4.23 -9.56
C SER A 90 14.05 4.80 -10.29
N ALA A 91 13.86 5.81 -11.15
CA ALA A 91 14.94 6.59 -11.74
C ALA A 91 15.78 7.33 -10.68
N PHE A 92 15.12 7.79 -9.61
CA PHE A 92 15.79 8.40 -8.46
C PHE A 92 16.58 7.37 -7.65
N LEU A 93 16.16 6.11 -7.55
CA LEU A 93 16.94 5.06 -6.85
C LEU A 93 18.29 4.82 -7.51
N ILE A 94 18.32 4.67 -8.84
CA ILE A 94 19.58 4.47 -9.58
C ILE A 94 20.45 5.73 -9.49
N GLN A 95 19.87 6.91 -9.68
CA GLN A 95 20.61 8.17 -9.58
C GLN A 95 21.13 8.45 -8.16
N ALA A 96 20.31 8.20 -7.13
CA ALA A 96 20.69 8.33 -5.73
C ALA A 96 21.79 7.34 -5.36
N TYR A 97 21.73 6.12 -5.87
CA TYR A 97 22.79 5.14 -5.70
C TYR A 97 24.11 5.61 -6.34
N ILE A 98 24.07 6.09 -7.58
CA ILE A 98 25.26 6.61 -8.29
C ILE A 98 25.81 7.85 -7.57
N ALA A 99 24.95 8.78 -7.14
CA ALA A 99 25.35 9.97 -6.40
C ALA A 99 25.99 9.61 -5.05
N ALA A 100 25.41 8.67 -4.32
CA ALA A 100 25.93 8.17 -3.05
C ALA A 100 27.25 7.39 -3.24
N LYS A 101 27.38 6.59 -4.31
CA LYS A 101 28.63 5.93 -4.70
C LYS A 101 29.73 6.95 -4.98
N ASN A 102 29.41 8.00 -5.75
CA ASN A 102 30.35 9.07 -6.09
C ASN A 102 30.80 9.87 -4.86
N LYS A 103 29.89 10.19 -3.94
CA LYS A 103 30.19 10.95 -2.71
C LYS A 103 31.10 10.19 -1.74
N ASN A 104 31.07 8.86 -1.75
CA ASN A 104 31.82 8.01 -0.83
C ASN A 104 33.09 7.39 -1.44
N LYS A 105 33.55 7.86 -2.61
CA LYS A 105 34.75 7.36 -3.29
C LYS A 105 36.03 7.48 -2.46
N ASP A 106 36.14 8.52 -1.62
CA ASP A 106 37.37 8.81 -0.86
C ASP A 106 37.42 8.18 0.55
N THR A 107 36.29 7.66 1.03
CA THR A 107 36.23 6.95 2.32
C THR A 107 36.72 5.52 2.16
N LYS A 108 37.90 5.20 2.71
CA LYS A 108 38.51 3.84 2.77
C LYS A 108 37.64 2.75 3.44
N LYS A 109 36.40 3.05 3.85
CA LYS A 109 35.39 2.16 4.42
C LYS A 109 34.39 1.72 3.34
N VAL A 110 34.87 1.14 2.24
CA VAL A 110 34.01 0.70 1.12
C VAL A 110 33.36 -0.65 1.44
N ILE A 111 32.40 -0.66 2.37
CA ILE A 111 31.50 -1.81 2.61
C ILE A 111 30.13 -1.54 1.94
N PHE A 112 29.83 -0.28 1.65
CA PHE A 112 28.59 0.16 1.00
C PHE A 112 28.90 0.68 -0.42
N TYR A 113 27.94 0.52 -1.34
CA TYR A 113 27.96 0.86 -2.76
C TYR A 113 28.80 -0.06 -3.68
N SER A 114 28.80 -1.37 -3.39
CA SER A 114 29.48 -2.39 -4.23
C SER A 114 28.74 -2.66 -5.55
N ASP A 115 29.41 -3.25 -6.53
CA ASP A 115 28.73 -3.62 -7.78
C ASP A 115 27.64 -4.68 -7.54
N GLN A 116 27.81 -5.55 -6.53
CA GLN A 116 26.77 -6.47 -6.09
C GLN A 116 25.51 -5.75 -5.58
N GLN A 117 25.67 -4.70 -4.77
CA GLN A 117 24.53 -3.88 -4.32
C GLN A 117 23.88 -3.13 -5.47
N PHE A 118 24.65 -2.74 -6.49
CA PHE A 118 24.10 -2.16 -7.71
C PHE A 118 23.20 -3.15 -8.46
N TYR A 119 23.64 -4.42 -8.62
CA TYR A 119 22.79 -5.46 -9.20
C TYR A 119 21.51 -5.69 -8.40
N HIS A 120 21.56 -5.61 -7.06
CA HIS A 120 20.34 -5.68 -6.23
C HIS A 120 19.40 -4.50 -6.48
N VAL A 121 19.91 -3.27 -6.63
CA VAL A 121 19.10 -2.09 -6.97
C VAL A 121 18.47 -2.25 -8.36
N LEU A 122 19.23 -2.74 -9.35
CA LEU A 122 18.71 -3.01 -10.69
C LEU A 122 17.61 -4.07 -10.68
N ASN A 123 17.83 -5.19 -9.99
CA ASN A 123 16.83 -6.25 -9.84
C ASN A 123 15.56 -5.74 -9.15
N TYR A 124 15.69 -4.88 -8.14
CA TYR A 124 14.55 -4.27 -7.44
C TYR A 124 13.74 -3.36 -8.39
N VAL A 125 14.41 -2.49 -9.15
CA VAL A 125 13.74 -1.60 -10.12
C VAL A 125 13.05 -2.40 -11.22
N PHE A 126 13.71 -3.43 -11.74
CA PHE A 126 13.14 -4.30 -12.77
C PHE A 126 11.92 -5.07 -12.26
N GLY A 127 12.04 -5.75 -11.12
CA GLY A 127 10.93 -6.53 -10.53
C GLY A 127 9.73 -5.66 -10.16
N ALA A 128 9.96 -4.52 -9.51
CA ALA A 128 8.90 -3.59 -9.13
C ALA A 128 8.13 -3.05 -10.35
N GLY A 129 8.81 -2.77 -11.46
CA GLY A 129 8.17 -2.30 -12.68
C GLY A 129 7.42 -3.40 -13.44
N LEU A 130 7.89 -4.65 -13.37
CA LEU A 130 7.31 -5.78 -14.08
C LEU A 130 6.00 -6.26 -13.43
N ASP A 131 6.05 -6.62 -12.15
CA ASP A 131 4.92 -7.28 -11.47
C ASP A 131 3.70 -6.34 -11.36
N GLY A 132 3.93 -5.05 -11.05
CA GLY A 132 2.85 -4.07 -10.93
C GLY A 132 2.15 -3.74 -12.24
N SER A 133 2.94 -3.56 -13.32
CA SER A 133 2.40 -3.28 -14.64
C SER A 133 1.64 -4.47 -15.21
N LEU A 134 2.20 -5.70 -15.10
CA LEU A 134 1.55 -6.92 -15.59
C LEU A 134 0.25 -7.21 -14.82
N HIS A 135 0.27 -7.08 -13.49
CA HIS A 135 -0.92 -7.25 -12.67
C HIS A 135 -2.02 -6.29 -13.12
N THR A 136 -1.71 -5.00 -13.26
CA THR A 136 -2.67 -3.99 -13.74
C THR A 136 -3.22 -4.34 -15.12
N LEU A 137 -2.35 -4.71 -16.06
CA LEU A 137 -2.73 -5.06 -17.43
C LEU A 137 -3.66 -6.29 -17.48
N ILE A 138 -3.34 -7.36 -16.75
CA ILE A 138 -4.15 -8.58 -16.70
C ILE A 138 -5.56 -8.28 -16.17
N TRP A 139 -5.65 -7.54 -15.06
CA TRP A 139 -6.95 -7.20 -14.48
C TRP A 139 -7.74 -6.24 -15.37
N TYR A 140 -7.08 -5.25 -15.97
CA TYR A 140 -7.69 -4.37 -16.95
C TYR A 140 -8.32 -5.17 -18.10
N LEU A 141 -7.54 -6.04 -18.76
CA LEU A 141 -8.03 -6.88 -19.87
C LEU A 141 -9.18 -7.80 -19.44
N LEU A 142 -9.12 -8.35 -18.22
CA LEU A 142 -10.22 -9.15 -17.69
C LEU A 142 -11.49 -8.31 -17.54
N TYR A 143 -11.40 -7.11 -16.96
CA TYR A 143 -12.56 -6.24 -16.79
C TYR A 143 -13.09 -5.73 -18.13
N THR A 144 -12.25 -5.46 -19.13
CA THR A 144 -12.74 -5.10 -20.47
C THR A 144 -13.49 -6.24 -21.16
N VAL A 145 -13.06 -7.50 -20.95
CA VAL A 145 -13.79 -8.66 -21.49
C VAL A 145 -15.14 -8.86 -20.78
N LEU A 146 -15.18 -8.63 -19.47
CA LEU A 146 -16.41 -8.75 -18.68
C LEU A 146 -17.38 -7.56 -18.87
N HIS A 147 -16.85 -6.40 -19.26
CA HIS A 147 -17.60 -5.16 -19.47
C HIS A 147 -17.35 -4.64 -20.89
N GLN A 148 -18.18 -5.08 -21.84
CA GLN A 148 -18.11 -4.72 -23.28
C GLN A 148 -18.18 -3.22 -23.58
N GLU A 149 -18.46 -2.38 -22.59
CA GLU A 149 -18.55 -0.92 -22.71
C GLU A 149 -17.17 -0.23 -22.72
N VAL A 150 -16.08 -0.94 -22.36
CA VAL A 150 -14.73 -0.38 -22.46
C VAL A 150 -14.27 -0.42 -23.92
N GLN A 151 -14.38 0.72 -24.59
CA GLN A 151 -13.97 0.89 -25.97
C GLN A 151 -12.45 0.69 -26.10
N ILE A 152 -12.06 -0.48 -26.61
CA ILE A 152 -10.69 -0.75 -27.07
C ILE A 152 -10.43 0.19 -28.25
N LEU A 153 -9.27 0.84 -28.27
CA LEU A 153 -8.91 1.84 -29.28
C LEU A 153 -9.02 1.29 -30.70
N GLN A 154 -10.11 1.58 -31.42
CA GLN A 154 -10.24 1.20 -32.83
C GLN A 154 -9.58 2.28 -33.71
N GLY A 155 -8.51 1.95 -34.43
CA GLY A 155 -7.86 2.87 -35.38
C GLY A 155 -6.33 2.81 -35.42
N ASN A 156 -5.71 3.90 -35.90
CA ASN A 156 -4.26 4.05 -36.03
C ASN A 156 -3.52 3.90 -34.70
N LEU A 157 -2.23 3.53 -34.77
CA LEU A 157 -1.35 3.40 -33.60
C LEU A 157 -1.41 4.67 -32.72
N PRO A 158 -1.89 4.57 -31.47
CA PRO A 158 -1.95 5.69 -30.55
C PRO A 158 -0.54 6.19 -30.22
N SER A 159 -0.32 7.50 -30.32
CA SER A 159 0.90 8.15 -29.85
C SER A 159 0.75 8.64 -28.42
N LEU A 160 1.87 8.87 -27.71
CA LEU A 160 1.82 9.47 -26.36
C LEU A 160 1.13 10.84 -26.31
N ASN A 161 0.96 11.51 -27.46
CA ASN A 161 0.24 12.78 -27.56
C ASN A 161 -1.29 12.60 -27.55
N ASP A 162 -1.79 11.40 -27.86
CA ASP A 162 -3.22 11.07 -27.88
C ASP A 162 -3.74 10.68 -26.49
N VAL A 163 -2.87 10.63 -25.48
CA VAL A 163 -3.20 10.30 -24.09
C VAL A 163 -4.31 11.19 -23.51
N SER A 164 -4.30 12.49 -23.83
CA SER A 164 -5.33 13.43 -23.38
C SER A 164 -6.69 13.18 -24.04
N LEU A 165 -6.73 12.46 -25.16
CA LEU A 165 -7.94 12.18 -25.93
C LEU A 165 -8.69 10.95 -25.42
N LEU A 166 -8.13 10.20 -24.46
CA LEU A 166 -8.74 8.98 -23.93
C LEU A 166 -8.99 9.01 -22.40
N PRO A 167 -9.82 9.94 -21.90
CA PRO A 167 -10.20 9.97 -20.49
C PRO A 167 -10.73 8.62 -19.99
N TYR A 168 -11.56 7.95 -20.80
CA TYR A 168 -12.21 6.70 -20.40
C TYR A 168 -11.25 5.52 -20.28
N LEU A 169 -10.23 5.43 -21.15
CA LEU A 169 -9.18 4.42 -21.02
C LEU A 169 -8.40 4.61 -19.72
N ARG A 170 -8.02 5.86 -19.43
CA ARG A 170 -7.30 6.21 -18.21
C ARG A 170 -8.12 5.93 -16.95
N ALA A 171 -9.41 6.25 -17.01
CA ALA A 171 -10.37 5.93 -15.97
C ALA A 171 -10.52 4.42 -15.75
N SER A 172 -10.57 3.64 -16.83
CA SER A 172 -10.69 2.17 -16.77
C SER A 172 -9.45 1.52 -16.17
N ILE A 173 -8.25 1.99 -16.51
CA ILE A 173 -6.99 1.54 -15.90
C ILE A 173 -6.96 1.92 -14.41
N ALA A 174 -7.35 3.15 -14.07
CA ALA A 174 -7.40 3.60 -12.67
C ALA A 174 -8.39 2.77 -11.84
N GLU A 175 -9.56 2.44 -12.38
CA GLU A 175 -10.55 1.59 -11.71
C GLU A 175 -10.05 0.15 -11.55
N ALA A 176 -9.31 -0.40 -12.53
CA ALA A 176 -8.67 -1.70 -12.41
C ALA A 176 -7.64 -1.69 -11.25
N GLN A 177 -6.79 -0.65 -11.18
CA GLN A 177 -5.83 -0.48 -10.08
C GLN A 177 -6.51 -0.28 -8.72
N ARG A 178 -7.67 0.40 -8.67
CA ARG A 178 -8.44 0.56 -7.42
C ARG A 178 -8.98 -0.80 -6.96
N ILE A 179 -9.78 -1.48 -7.79
CA ILE A 179 -10.46 -2.73 -7.43
C ILE A 179 -9.47 -3.88 -7.19
N ARG A 180 -8.38 -3.90 -7.96
CA ARG A 180 -7.32 -4.91 -7.88
C ARG A 180 -6.01 -4.25 -7.57
N THR A 181 -5.98 -3.64 -6.40
CA THR A 181 -4.78 -3.03 -5.82
C THR A 181 -3.61 -4.02 -5.82
N THR A 182 -2.53 -3.69 -6.53
CA THR A 182 -1.31 -4.51 -6.68
C THR A 182 -0.65 -4.82 -5.34
N ALA A 183 -0.59 -3.84 -4.43
CA ALA A 183 -0.01 -3.98 -3.10
C ALA A 183 -1.06 -3.69 -2.01
N PRO A 184 -1.95 -4.65 -1.67
CA PRO A 184 -3.07 -4.43 -0.73
C PRO A 184 -2.66 -3.90 0.65
N LEU A 185 -1.46 -4.24 1.11
CA LEU A 185 -0.87 -3.82 2.39
C LEU A 185 0.20 -2.72 2.22
N GLY A 186 0.42 -2.24 0.99
CA GLY A 186 1.58 -1.41 0.67
C GLY A 186 2.91 -2.10 1.01
N ILE A 187 3.98 -1.31 1.08
CA ILE A 187 5.28 -1.75 1.60
C ILE A 187 5.34 -1.41 3.10
N PRO A 188 5.55 -2.39 3.99
CA PRO A 188 5.71 -2.11 5.41
C PRO A 188 6.90 -1.19 5.69
N HIS A 189 6.70 -0.18 6.52
CA HIS A 189 7.74 0.70 7.04
C HIS A 189 8.06 0.37 8.49
N ALA A 190 9.17 0.88 9.02
CA ALA A 190 9.51 0.77 10.43
C ALA A 190 9.67 2.17 11.04
N ALA A 191 9.16 2.36 12.25
CA ALA A 191 9.49 3.52 13.06
C ALA A 191 10.98 3.45 13.44
N LEU A 192 11.76 4.47 13.08
CA LEU A 192 13.20 4.57 13.37
C LEU A 192 13.50 5.09 14.78
N GLY A 193 12.46 5.34 15.58
CA GLY A 193 12.51 5.83 16.94
C GLY A 193 11.10 5.98 17.51
N ASP A 194 11.02 6.20 18.81
CA ASP A 194 9.75 6.50 19.49
C ASP A 194 9.10 7.74 18.85
N THR A 195 7.88 7.57 18.33
CA THR A 195 7.10 8.63 17.69
C THR A 195 5.65 8.59 18.13
N GLU A 196 4.84 9.52 17.63
CA GLU A 196 3.42 9.64 17.93
C GLU A 196 2.63 9.78 16.63
N ILE A 197 1.54 9.03 16.51
CA ILE A 197 0.62 9.05 15.36
C ILE A 197 -0.79 9.21 15.91
N GLU A 198 -1.50 10.27 15.51
CA GLU A 198 -2.88 10.55 15.94
C GLU A 198 -3.09 10.52 17.48
N GLY A 199 -2.12 11.02 18.25
CA GLY A 199 -2.20 11.00 19.72
C GLY A 199 -1.74 9.69 20.38
N PHE A 200 -1.41 8.67 19.59
CA PHE A 200 -0.99 7.36 20.07
C PHE A 200 0.53 7.17 19.97
N LYS A 201 1.12 6.59 21.01
CA LYS A 201 2.54 6.26 21.03
C LYS A 201 2.86 5.12 20.07
N VAL A 202 3.91 5.31 19.27
CA VAL A 202 4.45 4.33 18.34
C VAL A 202 5.92 4.11 18.70
N PRO A 203 6.24 3.03 19.43
CA PRO A 203 7.61 2.75 19.85
C PRO A 203 8.58 2.53 18.68
N ASP A 204 9.87 2.72 18.94
CA ASP A 204 10.95 2.32 18.04
C ASP A 204 10.80 0.86 17.54
N GLY A 205 11.14 0.64 16.28
CA GLY A 205 11.04 -0.67 15.62
C GLY A 205 9.62 -1.14 15.30
N THR A 206 8.59 -0.33 15.60
CA THR A 206 7.20 -0.66 15.25
C THR A 206 7.02 -0.70 13.73
N MET A 207 6.43 -1.78 13.21
CA MET A 207 6.08 -1.89 11.79
C MET A 207 4.84 -1.04 11.49
N ILE A 208 4.85 -0.28 10.41
CA ILE A 208 3.76 0.58 9.96
C ILE A 208 3.30 0.08 8.59
N ILE A 209 2.03 -0.29 8.48
CA ILE A 209 1.41 -0.83 7.26
C ILE A 209 0.29 0.09 6.82
N ALA A 210 0.30 0.51 5.55
CA ALA A 210 -0.83 1.22 4.95
C ALA A 210 -1.78 0.20 4.30
N LEU A 211 -2.98 0.04 4.85
CA LEU A 211 -3.97 -0.92 4.34
C LEU A 211 -4.71 -0.33 3.13
N GLN A 212 -4.02 -0.25 2.01
CA GLN A 212 -4.49 0.38 0.78
C GLN A 212 -5.78 -0.28 0.25
N TRP A 213 -5.89 -1.60 0.32
CA TRP A 213 -7.12 -2.30 -0.09
C TRP A 213 -8.33 -1.84 0.71
N ALA A 214 -8.18 -1.59 2.01
CA ALA A 214 -9.27 -1.12 2.84
C ALA A 214 -9.74 0.27 2.42
N ILE A 215 -8.82 1.17 2.08
CA ILE A 215 -9.14 2.50 1.55
C ILE A 215 -9.94 2.37 0.25
N HIS A 216 -9.45 1.55 -0.68
CA HIS A 216 -10.05 1.36 -1.99
C HIS A 216 -11.38 0.60 -1.96
N MET A 217 -11.64 -0.20 -0.92
CA MET A 217 -12.88 -0.97 -0.75
C MET A 217 -13.82 -0.38 0.30
N ASP A 218 -13.56 0.84 0.75
CA ASP A 218 -14.45 1.50 1.70
C ASP A 218 -15.74 1.94 1.02
N ALA A 219 -16.89 1.38 1.41
CA ALA A 219 -18.18 1.69 0.78
C ALA A 219 -18.69 3.10 1.11
N GLU A 220 -18.17 3.75 2.15
CA GLU A 220 -18.48 5.15 2.48
C GLU A 220 -17.74 6.12 1.53
N ILE A 221 -16.56 5.73 1.05
CA ILE A 221 -15.73 6.53 0.13
C ILE A 221 -16.03 6.16 -1.33
N TRP A 222 -16.16 4.86 -1.61
CA TRP A 222 -16.32 4.27 -2.94
C TRP A 222 -17.66 3.52 -3.00
N HIS A 223 -18.73 4.21 -3.42
CA HIS A 223 -20.06 3.59 -3.49
C HIS A 223 -20.07 2.35 -4.39
N GLN A 224 -20.57 1.21 -3.90
CA GLN A 224 -20.48 -0.10 -4.59
C GLN A 224 -19.03 -0.46 -4.97
N PRO A 225 -18.12 -0.63 -4.00
CA PRO A 225 -16.68 -0.68 -4.25
C PRO A 225 -16.22 -1.91 -5.03
N GLU A 226 -17.03 -2.96 -5.09
CA GLU A 226 -16.71 -4.19 -5.85
C GLU A 226 -17.11 -4.11 -7.33
N MET A 227 -17.95 -3.14 -7.70
CA MET A 227 -18.37 -2.92 -9.09
C MET A 227 -17.30 -2.14 -9.85
N PHE A 228 -16.88 -2.64 -11.01
CA PHE A 228 -16.03 -1.94 -11.95
C PHE A 228 -16.79 -0.79 -12.60
N LYS A 229 -16.44 0.44 -12.21
CA LYS A 229 -17.06 1.69 -12.70
C LYS A 229 -15.99 2.75 -13.02
N PRO A 230 -15.49 2.81 -14.27
CA PRO A 230 -14.54 3.82 -14.71
C PRO A 230 -15.02 5.26 -14.47
N GLU A 231 -16.34 5.50 -14.49
CA GLU A 231 -16.96 6.83 -14.33
C GLU A 231 -16.56 7.54 -13.05
N ARG A 232 -16.09 6.81 -12.02
CA ARG A 232 -15.55 7.38 -10.79
C ARG A 232 -14.36 8.31 -11.00
N PHE A 233 -13.67 8.16 -12.12
CA PHE A 233 -12.49 8.93 -12.50
C PHE A 233 -12.78 9.91 -13.64
N ILE A 234 -14.05 10.14 -13.96
CA ILE A 234 -14.49 11.10 -14.97
C ILE A 234 -15.27 12.21 -14.26
N ASP A 235 -14.90 13.47 -14.50
CA ASP A 235 -15.63 14.63 -13.97
C ASP A 235 -16.86 14.98 -14.83
N ASP A 236 -17.64 15.98 -14.40
CA ASP A 236 -18.88 16.40 -15.06
C ASP A 236 -18.62 16.93 -16.49
N GLU A 237 -17.40 17.39 -16.76
CA GLU A 237 -16.93 17.85 -18.07
C GLU A 237 -16.38 16.72 -18.97
N GLY A 238 -16.31 15.49 -18.47
CA GLY A 238 -15.81 14.32 -19.22
C GLY A 238 -14.29 14.14 -19.19
N HIS A 239 -13.57 14.91 -18.38
CA HIS A 239 -12.12 14.77 -18.21
C HIS A 239 -11.76 13.75 -17.14
N PHE A 240 -10.56 13.19 -17.28
CA PHE A 240 -10.01 12.30 -16.27
C PHE A 240 -9.60 13.09 -15.02
N HIS A 241 -10.09 12.67 -13.87
CA HIS A 241 -9.69 13.20 -12.57
C HIS A 241 -9.29 12.04 -11.63
N THR A 242 -8.49 12.36 -10.60
CA THR A 242 -8.06 11.40 -9.58
C THR A 242 -8.64 11.78 -8.22
N PRO A 243 -9.59 11.01 -7.66
CA PRO A 243 -10.08 11.23 -6.31
C PRO A 243 -8.94 11.18 -5.28
N GLU A 244 -9.01 11.99 -4.22
CA GLU A 244 -7.95 12.03 -3.20
C GLU A 244 -7.72 10.66 -2.53
N SER A 245 -8.78 9.87 -2.41
CA SER A 245 -8.80 8.50 -1.88
C SER A 245 -8.18 7.44 -2.78
N PHE A 246 -7.83 7.80 -4.03
CA PHE A 246 -7.13 6.91 -4.94
C PHE A 246 -5.63 6.98 -4.71
N VAL A 247 -5.08 5.93 -4.10
CA VAL A 247 -3.66 5.84 -3.70
C VAL A 247 -3.05 4.52 -4.18
N PRO A 248 -3.05 4.22 -5.50
CA PRO A 248 -2.60 2.94 -6.06
C PRO A 248 -1.14 2.58 -5.72
N PHE A 249 -0.32 3.58 -5.44
CA PHE A 249 1.09 3.43 -5.07
C PHE A 249 1.42 4.07 -3.70
N LEU A 250 0.42 4.19 -2.81
CA LEU A 250 0.45 4.98 -1.56
C LEU A 250 0.67 6.49 -1.81
N THR A 251 1.87 6.84 -2.25
CA THR A 251 2.35 8.20 -2.54
C THR A 251 3.26 8.15 -3.76
N GLY A 252 3.07 9.06 -4.71
CA GLY A 252 3.91 9.16 -5.91
C GLY A 252 3.11 9.21 -7.20
N GLU A 253 2.64 10.40 -7.56
CA GLU A 253 1.97 10.67 -8.85
C GLU A 253 2.84 10.29 -10.06
N CYS A 254 4.17 10.31 -9.89
CA CYS A 254 5.12 9.94 -10.92
C CYS A 254 4.97 8.47 -11.36
N PHE A 255 4.83 7.52 -10.43
CA PHE A 255 4.73 6.10 -10.78
C PHE A 255 3.43 5.79 -11.51
N GLN A 256 2.32 6.37 -11.07
CA GLN A 256 1.03 6.21 -11.72
C GLN A 256 1.07 6.70 -13.18
N ASN A 257 1.72 7.84 -13.43
CA ASN A 257 1.86 8.38 -14.78
C ASN A 257 2.78 7.54 -15.67
N VAL A 258 3.87 6.98 -15.11
CA VAL A 258 4.79 6.10 -15.85
C VAL A 258 4.09 4.78 -16.21
N GLU A 259 3.41 4.14 -15.24
CA GLU A 259 2.66 2.91 -15.50
C GLU A 259 1.57 3.11 -16.54
N PHE A 260 0.80 4.20 -16.44
CA PHE A 260 -0.23 4.50 -17.43
C PHE A 260 0.37 4.66 -18.84
N ARG A 261 1.49 5.38 -18.99
CA ARG A 261 2.16 5.54 -20.30
C ARG A 261 2.62 4.21 -20.86
N ASN A 262 3.18 3.33 -20.03
CA ASN A 262 3.63 2.00 -20.44
C ASN A 262 2.45 1.13 -20.90
N LEU A 263 1.35 1.11 -20.14
CA LEU A 263 0.14 0.38 -20.50
C LEU A 263 -0.50 0.96 -21.77
N PHE A 264 -0.57 2.28 -21.89
CA PHE A 264 -1.11 2.95 -23.07
C PHE A 264 -0.36 2.56 -24.34
N LEU A 265 0.98 2.59 -24.32
CA LEU A 265 1.81 2.18 -25.45
C LEU A 265 1.61 0.70 -25.79
N PHE A 266 1.61 -0.17 -24.78
CA PHE A 266 1.41 -1.61 -24.99
C PHE A 266 0.04 -1.92 -25.62
N LEU A 267 -1.02 -1.28 -25.12
CA LEU A 267 -2.36 -1.43 -25.68
C LEU A 267 -2.46 -0.84 -27.08
N GLY A 268 -1.78 0.28 -27.33
CA GLY A 268 -1.77 0.94 -28.64
C GLY A 268 -1.05 0.17 -29.74
N GLU A 269 0.09 -0.45 -29.44
CA GLU A 269 0.81 -1.29 -30.42
C GLU A 269 -0.02 -2.51 -30.84
N ARG A 270 -0.66 -3.18 -29.88
CA ARG A 270 -1.31 -4.47 -30.12
C ARG A 270 -2.62 -4.37 -30.90
N ILE A 271 -3.23 -3.18 -30.95
CA ILE A 271 -4.45 -2.96 -31.74
C ILE A 271 -4.12 -2.53 -33.18
N GLY A 272 -2.93 -1.96 -33.42
CA GLY A 272 -2.48 -1.65 -34.78
C GLY A 272 -2.05 -2.87 -35.59
N ASP A 273 -1.67 -3.96 -34.94
CA ASP A 273 -1.22 -5.20 -35.60
C ASP A 273 -2.39 -6.12 -36.04
N GLU A 274 -3.64 -5.84 -35.64
CA GLU A 274 -4.83 -6.62 -36.01
C GLU A 274 -5.70 -5.97 -37.12
N ILE A 275 -5.16 -4.98 -37.85
CA ILE A 275 -5.82 -4.33 -39.01
C ILE A 275 -5.07 -4.62 -40.31
#